data_AF-A0A7C8I7Z1-F1
#
_entry.id   AF-A0A7C8I7Z1-F1
#
_cell.length_a   1.000
_cell.length_b   1.000
_cell.length_c   1.000
_cell.angle_alpha   90.00
_cell.angle_beta   90.00
_cell.angle_gamma   90.00
#
_symmetry.space_group_name_H-M   'P 1'
#
loop_
_entity.id
_entity.type
_entity.pdbx_description
1 polymer ?
#
loop_
_entity_poly.entity_id
_entity_poly.type
_entity_poly.pdbx_seq_one_letter_code
_entity_poly.pdbx_strand_id
1 'polypeptide(L)'
;MLESKLPRELRDMIYKHLCVSDGPIKVDIPDENKGAGSVATPQMQADSHFLNPQFMGVQLAQEAAEVYYSSNTFKLYHDAHVGTFLRNAPFIPDLAPFKYVRDLEVRICFESLVADHDQALKHRLSQLHDELRFSLGQVEKKAQLRVTFVLVPFNDAWNWDDHTVDLTIYGEAMYFNVLEAIRVVVYDLIPVCGQVRVLESIVRRRRDRTNEYFPLTAEEWKEIRPSFSERPKFVDSSSTHSIAAIDPLEEETVRFLFEERWGKRYFLRGDYPGPWPDDNDDEYEEEEDESEDDDDDDDVDIGEG
;
A
#
# COMPACT_ATOMS: atom_id res chain seq x y z
N MET A 1 -0.21 34.15 19.46
CA MET A 1 0.93 34.28 20.40
C MET A 1 2.20 33.50 19.98
N LEU A 2 2.19 32.74 18.89
CA LEU A 2 3.39 32.33 18.13
C LEU A 2 3.18 32.68 16.63
N GLU A 3 1.94 32.52 16.16
CA GLU A 3 1.38 32.93 14.85
C GLU A 3 1.75 34.36 14.40
N SER A 4 1.73 35.33 15.32
CA SER A 4 1.99 36.74 15.01
C SER A 4 3.44 37.16 15.16
N LYS A 5 4.30 36.28 15.71
CA LYS A 5 5.69 36.60 16.04
C LYS A 5 6.69 35.99 15.06
N LEU A 6 6.36 34.83 14.48
CA LEU A 6 7.21 34.17 13.48
C LEU A 6 6.58 34.29 12.09
N PRO A 7 7.34 34.62 11.04
CA PRO A 7 6.91 34.46 9.65
C PRO A 7 6.46 33.02 9.35
N ARG A 8 5.59 32.84 8.35
CA ARG A 8 5.03 31.52 7.99
C ARG A 8 6.13 30.52 7.64
N GLU A 9 7.18 30.98 6.96
CA GLU A 9 8.30 30.17 6.49
C GLU A 9 9.06 29.52 7.67
N LEU A 10 9.27 30.28 8.76
CA LEU A 10 9.91 29.74 9.97
C LEU A 10 8.98 28.75 10.68
N ARG A 11 7.66 28.98 10.65
CA ARG A 11 6.71 28.02 11.22
C ARG A 11 6.67 26.72 10.41
N ASP A 12 6.71 26.79 9.08
CA ASP A 12 6.79 25.61 8.22
C ASP A 12 8.07 24.80 8.48
N MET A 13 9.20 25.46 8.76
CA MET A 13 10.43 24.77 9.18
C MET A 13 10.25 24.02 10.51
N ILE A 14 9.59 24.65 11.48
CA ILE A 14 9.27 24.02 12.77
C ILE A 14 8.32 22.83 12.55
N TYR A 15 7.23 23.00 11.78
CA TYR A 15 6.30 21.91 11.50
C TYR A 15 6.96 20.77 10.74
N LYS A 16 7.89 21.04 9.82
CA LYS A 16 8.65 19.98 9.16
C LYS A 16 9.42 19.14 10.16
N HIS A 17 10.06 19.77 11.14
CA HIS A 17 10.78 19.04 12.19
C HIS A 17 9.83 18.26 13.13
N LEU A 18 8.63 18.79 13.39
CA LEU A 18 7.69 18.17 14.34
C LEU A 18 6.78 17.11 13.72
N CYS A 19 6.45 17.23 12.43
CA CYS A 19 5.38 16.46 11.81
C CYS A 19 5.86 15.52 10.70
N VAL A 20 7.11 15.63 10.23
CA VAL A 20 7.62 14.76 9.17
C VAL A 20 8.31 13.56 9.79
N SER A 21 7.87 12.38 9.38
CA SER A 21 8.47 11.10 9.72
C SER A 21 9.55 10.74 8.71
N ASP A 22 10.64 10.13 9.19
CA ASP A 22 11.72 9.62 8.32
C ASP A 22 11.26 8.46 7.42
N GLY A 23 10.17 7.79 7.80
CA GLY A 23 9.59 6.67 7.06
C GLY A 23 8.10 6.83 6.74
N PRO A 24 7.54 5.95 5.88
CA PRO A 24 6.13 5.96 5.55
C PRO A 24 5.24 5.79 6.79
N ILE A 25 4.27 6.67 6.94
CA ILE A 25 3.29 6.62 8.02
C ILE A 25 2.22 5.61 7.63
N LYS A 26 2.09 4.55 8.43
CA LYS A 26 0.99 3.59 8.27
C LYS A 26 -0.33 4.26 8.62
N VAL A 27 -1.31 4.13 7.73
CA VAL A 27 -2.68 4.53 7.99
C VAL A 27 -3.44 3.25 8.31
N ASP A 28 -3.48 2.94 9.60
CA ASP A 28 -4.22 1.79 10.11
C ASP A 28 -5.69 2.15 10.22
N ILE A 29 -6.56 1.18 9.95
CA ILE A 29 -7.95 1.30 10.36
C ILE A 29 -8.07 0.84 11.80
N PRO A 30 -8.78 1.61 12.64
CA PRO A 30 -9.24 1.09 13.91
C PRO A 30 -10.12 -0.14 13.66
N ASP A 31 -9.60 -1.30 14.10
CA ASP A 31 -10.25 -2.61 14.16
C ASP A 31 -11.79 -2.51 14.16
N GLU A 32 -12.46 -3.13 13.18
CA GLU A 32 -13.92 -3.06 13.00
C GLU A 32 -14.68 -3.49 14.27
N ASN A 33 -14.03 -4.28 15.14
CA ASN A 33 -14.52 -4.63 16.47
C ASN A 33 -14.65 -3.44 17.43
N LYS A 34 -14.06 -2.28 17.12
CA LYS A 34 -14.16 -1.02 17.89
C LYS A 34 -15.40 -0.18 17.53
N GLY A 35 -16.27 -0.66 16.65
CA GLY A 35 -17.58 -0.05 16.36
C GLY A 35 -17.56 0.90 15.15
N ALA A 36 -18.72 0.98 14.48
CA ALA A 36 -18.95 1.59 13.16
C ALA A 36 -18.79 3.14 13.04
N GLY A 37 -17.96 3.76 13.88
CA GLY A 37 -17.67 5.20 13.83
C GLY A 37 -16.19 5.54 13.79
N SER A 38 -15.33 4.53 13.66
CA SER A 38 -13.90 4.72 13.83
C SER A 38 -13.25 5.09 12.49
N VAL A 39 -12.90 6.37 12.35
CA VAL A 39 -12.28 6.94 11.14
C VAL A 39 -10.86 6.37 11.03
N ALA A 40 -10.42 6.04 9.81
CA ALA A 40 -9.03 5.68 9.53
C ALA A 40 -8.11 6.80 10.05
N THR A 41 -7.45 6.56 11.18
CA THR A 41 -6.48 7.48 11.75
C THR A 41 -5.11 7.02 11.28
N PRO A 42 -4.27 7.89 10.69
CA PRO A 42 -2.86 7.61 10.60
C PRO A 42 -2.38 7.11 11.97
N GLN A 43 -1.49 6.13 12.00
CA GLN A 43 -0.80 5.72 13.21
C GLN A 43 0.11 6.88 13.61
N MET A 44 -0.52 7.95 14.10
CA MET A 44 0.15 9.15 14.53
C MET A 44 0.94 8.75 15.75
N GLN A 45 2.19 9.21 15.79
CA GLN A 45 2.97 9.13 17.01
C GLN A 45 2.07 9.63 18.15
N ALA A 46 2.01 8.86 19.24
CA ALA A 46 1.08 9.09 20.36
C ALA A 46 1.15 10.51 20.95
N ASP A 47 2.16 11.28 20.56
CA ASP A 47 2.48 12.62 21.01
C ASP A 47 2.15 13.75 20.00
N SER A 48 1.35 13.49 18.94
CA SER A 48 1.07 14.51 17.91
C SER A 48 0.07 15.60 18.35
N HIS A 49 0.23 16.15 19.55
CA HIS A 49 -0.55 17.28 20.06
C HIS A 49 -0.54 18.48 19.10
N PHE A 50 0.46 18.56 18.21
CA PHE A 50 0.62 19.61 17.20
C PHE A 50 -0.48 19.63 16.13
N LEU A 51 -1.19 18.52 15.89
CA LEU A 51 -2.35 18.51 15.00
C LEU A 51 -3.68 18.75 15.72
N ASN A 52 -3.69 18.83 17.06
CA ASN A 52 -4.89 19.06 17.83
C ASN A 52 -5.20 20.57 17.93
N PRO A 53 -6.33 21.07 17.36
CA PRO A 53 -6.73 22.46 17.46
C PRO A 53 -6.95 22.97 18.89
N GLN A 54 -7.31 22.09 19.83
CA GLN A 54 -7.51 22.46 21.25
C GLN A 54 -6.19 22.74 21.96
N PHE A 55 -5.08 22.17 21.48
CA PHE A 55 -3.75 22.34 22.06
C PHE A 55 -2.99 23.48 21.36
N MET A 56 -2.92 23.47 20.02
CA MET A 56 -2.17 24.44 19.24
C MET A 56 -2.94 25.72 18.90
N GLY A 57 -4.28 25.67 18.95
CA GLY A 57 -5.13 26.63 18.26
C GLY A 57 -5.44 26.19 16.83
N VAL A 58 -6.63 26.57 16.35
CA VAL A 58 -7.17 26.13 15.05
C VAL A 58 -6.25 26.47 13.89
N GLN A 59 -5.74 27.71 13.84
CA GLN A 59 -4.91 28.15 12.73
C GLN A 59 -3.58 27.38 12.71
N LEU A 60 -2.79 27.39 13.79
CA LEU A 60 -1.52 26.63 13.86
C LEU A 60 -1.70 25.13 13.57
N ALA A 61 -2.74 24.49 14.12
CA ALA A 61 -3.02 23.08 13.83
C ALA A 61 -3.28 22.84 12.34
N GLN A 62 -4.03 23.74 11.68
CA GLN A 62 -4.26 23.68 10.25
C GLN A 62 -2.96 23.84 9.45
N GLU A 63 -2.12 24.82 9.79
CA GLU A 63 -0.81 25.00 9.14
C GLU A 63 0.08 23.77 9.29
N ALA A 64 0.12 23.19 10.50
CA ALA A 64 0.89 21.99 10.79
C ALA A 64 0.35 20.78 10.00
N ALA A 65 -0.97 20.64 9.88
CA ALA A 65 -1.59 19.59 9.08
C ALA A 65 -1.29 19.73 7.58
N GLU A 66 -1.27 20.95 7.04
CA GLU A 66 -0.85 21.19 5.64
C GLU A 66 0.57 20.67 5.39
N VAL A 67 1.50 20.96 6.30
CA VAL A 67 2.89 20.46 6.22
C VAL A 67 2.94 18.95 6.39
N TYR A 68 2.21 18.41 7.37
CA TYR A 68 2.11 16.97 7.64
C TYR A 68 1.66 16.19 6.39
N TYR A 69 0.55 16.57 5.77
CA TYR A 69 0.04 15.86 4.59
C TYR A 69 0.88 16.08 3.35
N SER A 70 1.51 17.25 3.19
CA SER A 70 2.31 17.56 1.99
C SER A 70 3.72 17.00 2.00
N SER A 71 4.24 16.64 3.17
CA SER A 71 5.65 16.24 3.33
C SER A 71 5.84 14.77 3.69
N ASN A 72 4.82 14.09 4.20
CA ASN A 72 4.90 12.67 4.55
C ASN A 72 4.48 11.75 3.41
N THR A 73 4.98 10.51 3.49
CA THR A 73 4.48 9.38 2.69
C THR A 73 3.48 8.60 3.51
N PHE A 74 2.30 8.34 2.94
CA PHE A 74 1.24 7.61 3.62
C PHE A 74 1.09 6.21 3.04
N LYS A 75 1.18 5.22 3.92
CA LYS A 75 1.07 3.81 3.57
C LYS A 75 -0.32 3.31 3.94
N LEU A 76 -1.14 3.11 2.93
CA LEU A 76 -2.53 2.69 3.03
C LEU A 76 -2.60 1.19 2.77
N TYR A 77 -3.01 0.43 3.78
CA TYR A 77 -3.31 -0.98 3.63
C TYR A 77 -4.81 -1.05 3.33
N HIS A 78 -5.18 -1.69 2.21
CA HIS A 78 -6.54 -1.77 1.68
C HIS A 78 -7.03 -0.55 0.88
N ASP A 79 -7.80 -0.88 -0.14
CA ASP A 79 -8.37 -0.01 -1.16
C ASP A 79 -9.50 0.86 -0.63
N ALA A 80 -10.39 0.30 0.19
CA ALA A 80 -11.50 1.03 0.83
C ALA A 80 -11.04 2.25 1.66
N HIS A 81 -9.75 2.34 1.96
CA HIS A 81 -9.21 3.31 2.90
C HIS A 81 -8.67 4.55 2.19
N VAL A 82 -8.37 4.45 0.89
CA VAL A 82 -7.80 5.55 0.12
C VAL A 82 -8.74 6.76 0.14
N GLY A 83 -10.03 6.57 -0.14
CA GLY A 83 -10.99 7.68 -0.11
C GLY A 83 -11.30 8.21 1.26
N THR A 84 -11.45 7.35 2.26
CA THR A 84 -11.70 7.77 3.64
C THR A 84 -10.55 8.64 4.15
N PHE A 85 -9.31 8.20 3.94
CA PHE A 85 -8.12 8.98 4.28
C PHE A 85 -8.04 10.29 3.51
N LEU A 86 -8.30 10.27 2.19
CA LEU A 86 -8.18 11.47 1.36
C LEU A 86 -9.24 12.53 1.66
N ARG A 87 -10.42 12.14 2.19
CA ARG A 87 -11.53 13.05 2.49
C ARG A 87 -11.55 13.54 3.94
N ASN A 88 -11.06 12.76 4.89
CA ASN A 88 -11.23 13.05 6.31
C ASN A 88 -9.89 13.28 7.01
N ALA A 89 -9.68 14.48 7.54
CA ALA A 89 -8.62 14.73 8.52
C ALA A 89 -9.20 14.57 9.94
N PRO A 90 -8.73 13.60 10.74
CA PRO A 90 -9.38 13.23 12.01
C PRO A 90 -9.43 14.37 13.05
N PHE A 91 -8.51 15.33 12.99
CA PHE A 91 -8.41 16.41 13.98
C PHE A 91 -8.92 17.76 13.49
N ILE A 92 -9.10 17.93 12.18
CA ILE A 92 -9.41 19.22 11.56
C ILE A 92 -10.54 19.02 10.55
N PRO A 93 -11.81 19.21 10.96
CA PRO A 93 -12.98 18.85 10.15
C PRO A 93 -13.02 19.47 8.75
N ASP A 94 -12.48 20.69 8.59
CA ASP A 94 -12.50 21.42 7.32
C ASP A 94 -11.27 21.16 6.44
N LEU A 95 -10.32 20.36 6.91
CA LEU A 95 -9.12 20.02 6.17
C LEU A 95 -9.32 18.73 5.38
N ALA A 96 -9.14 18.83 4.07
CA ALA A 96 -9.20 17.71 3.15
C ALA A 96 -7.80 17.27 2.72
N PRO A 97 -7.32 16.08 3.13
CA PRO A 97 -5.98 15.59 2.78
C PRO A 97 -5.69 15.55 1.27
N PHE A 98 -6.70 15.29 0.42
CA PHE A 98 -6.54 15.29 -1.04
C PHE A 98 -6.00 16.60 -1.63
N LYS A 99 -6.08 17.73 -0.91
CA LYS A 99 -5.52 19.02 -1.32
C LYS A 99 -4.00 19.11 -1.13
N TYR A 100 -3.46 18.32 -0.22
CA TYR A 100 -2.09 18.47 0.28
C TYR A 100 -1.21 17.26 0.01
N VAL A 101 -1.78 16.04 0.02
CA VAL A 101 -1.06 14.77 -0.15
C VAL A 101 -0.25 14.71 -1.43
N ARG A 102 1.01 14.26 -1.30
CA ARG A 102 1.99 14.15 -2.40
C ARG A 102 2.59 12.78 -2.57
N ASP A 103 2.56 11.94 -1.55
CA ASP A 103 3.19 10.63 -1.62
C ASP A 103 2.30 9.58 -0.96
N LEU A 104 1.86 8.62 -1.77
CA LEU A 104 0.97 7.54 -1.37
C LEU A 104 1.59 6.19 -1.73
N GLU A 105 1.69 5.31 -0.74
CA GLU A 105 1.94 3.88 -0.93
C GLU A 105 0.61 3.13 -0.70
N VAL A 106 -0.05 2.72 -1.77
CA VAL A 106 -1.30 1.94 -1.73
C VAL A 106 -0.95 0.46 -1.80
N ARG A 107 -1.09 -0.26 -0.68
CA ARG A 107 -0.89 -1.71 -0.64
C ARG A 107 -2.19 -2.44 -0.93
N ILE A 108 -2.12 -3.30 -1.95
CA ILE A 108 -3.22 -4.18 -2.34
C ILE A 108 -2.85 -5.58 -1.87
N CYS A 109 -3.41 -5.97 -0.72
CA CYS A 109 -3.19 -7.29 -0.11
C CYS A 109 -4.17 -8.31 -0.71
N PHE A 110 -3.64 -9.43 -1.20
CA PHE A 110 -4.49 -10.42 -1.87
C PHE A 110 -5.33 -11.21 -0.88
N GLU A 111 -4.89 -11.30 0.37
CA GLU A 111 -5.61 -11.94 1.48
C GLU A 111 -7.03 -11.40 1.65
N SER A 112 -7.21 -10.08 1.55
CA SER A 112 -8.54 -9.46 1.64
C SER A 112 -9.45 -9.78 0.45
N LEU A 113 -8.92 -10.40 -0.62
CA LEU A 113 -9.68 -10.74 -1.83
C LEU A 113 -10.13 -12.22 -1.86
N VAL A 114 -9.58 -13.11 -1.01
CA VAL A 114 -9.80 -14.57 -1.07
C VAL A 114 -10.74 -15.11 -0.02
N ALA A 115 -11.07 -14.33 1.00
CA ALA A 115 -12.09 -14.73 2.00
C ALA A 115 -13.50 -14.97 1.39
N ASP A 116 -13.66 -14.68 0.10
CA ASP A 116 -14.92 -14.41 -0.57
C ASP A 116 -15.05 -15.33 -1.80
N HIS A 117 -16.19 -16.02 -1.97
CA HIS A 117 -16.52 -16.82 -3.16
C HIS A 117 -16.42 -15.98 -4.46
N ASP A 118 -16.36 -16.61 -5.64
CA ASP A 118 -16.17 -15.95 -6.95
C ASP A 118 -16.94 -14.65 -7.22
N GLN A 119 -18.24 -14.64 -6.87
CA GLN A 119 -19.07 -13.45 -7.06
C GLN A 119 -18.60 -12.29 -6.20
N ALA A 120 -18.15 -12.59 -4.98
CA ALA A 120 -17.62 -11.61 -4.06
C ALA A 120 -16.22 -11.14 -4.49
N LEU A 121 -15.34 -12.00 -5.02
CA LEU A 121 -14.07 -11.57 -5.63
C LEU A 121 -14.29 -10.54 -6.75
N LYS A 122 -15.19 -10.84 -7.71
CA LYS A 122 -15.51 -9.90 -8.80
C LYS A 122 -16.02 -8.56 -8.27
N HIS A 123 -16.89 -8.61 -7.27
CA HIS A 123 -17.41 -7.41 -6.62
C HIS A 123 -16.29 -6.60 -5.96
N ARG A 124 -15.39 -7.26 -5.22
CA ARG A 124 -14.23 -6.64 -4.56
C ARG A 124 -13.28 -5.99 -5.56
N LEU A 125 -12.95 -6.65 -6.67
CA LEU A 125 -12.11 -6.07 -7.72
C LEU A 125 -12.75 -4.84 -8.39
N SER A 126 -14.08 -4.87 -8.57
CA SER A 126 -14.80 -3.69 -9.07
C SER A 126 -14.79 -2.55 -8.04
N GLN A 127 -15.00 -2.85 -6.76
CA GLN A 127 -14.91 -1.87 -5.68
C GLN A 127 -13.50 -1.25 -5.62
N LEU A 128 -12.46 -2.07 -5.68
CA LEU A 128 -11.06 -1.64 -5.76
C LEU A 128 -10.84 -0.65 -6.90
N HIS A 129 -11.27 -1.01 -8.12
CA HIS A 129 -11.16 -0.12 -9.28
C HIS A 129 -11.88 1.21 -9.04
N ASP A 130 -13.16 1.16 -8.65
CA ASP A 130 -14.01 2.34 -8.53
C ASP A 130 -13.52 3.27 -7.42
N GLU A 131 -13.14 2.69 -6.28
CA GLU A 131 -12.62 3.43 -5.13
C GLU A 131 -11.29 4.12 -5.46
N LEU A 132 -10.32 3.39 -6.04
CA LEU A 132 -9.04 3.99 -6.43
C LEU A 132 -9.22 5.09 -7.48
N ARG A 133 -10.05 4.83 -8.50
CA ARG A 133 -10.34 5.80 -9.56
C ARG A 133 -10.99 7.06 -9.00
N PHE A 134 -12.02 6.90 -8.19
CA PHE A 134 -12.74 8.02 -7.60
C PHE A 134 -11.85 8.83 -6.65
N SER A 135 -11.20 8.15 -5.71
CA SER A 135 -10.46 8.79 -4.63
C SER A 135 -9.16 9.44 -5.11
N LEU A 136 -8.37 8.78 -5.97
CA LEU A 136 -7.19 9.39 -6.58
C LEU A 136 -7.58 10.47 -7.62
N GLY A 137 -8.77 10.35 -8.20
CA GLY A 137 -9.39 11.36 -9.04
C GLY A 137 -9.60 12.71 -8.35
N GLN A 138 -9.79 12.72 -7.02
CA GLN A 138 -10.04 13.91 -6.20
C GLN A 138 -8.79 14.70 -5.82
N VAL A 139 -7.58 14.12 -5.96
CA VAL A 139 -6.34 14.81 -5.59
C VAL A 139 -6.15 16.04 -6.47
N GLU A 140 -6.08 17.23 -5.87
CA GLU A 140 -6.06 18.49 -6.63
C GLU A 140 -4.75 18.69 -7.38
N LYS A 141 -3.64 18.27 -6.77
CA LYS A 141 -2.30 18.58 -7.26
C LYS A 141 -1.58 17.35 -7.79
N LYS A 142 -2.24 16.66 -8.73
CA LYS A 142 -1.78 15.41 -9.35
C LYS A 142 -0.36 15.49 -9.89
N ALA A 143 0.03 16.60 -10.53
CA ALA A 143 1.38 16.75 -11.09
C ALA A 143 2.53 16.63 -10.07
N GLN A 144 2.24 16.75 -8.77
CA GLN A 144 3.21 16.57 -7.68
C GLN A 144 2.94 15.30 -6.86
N LEU A 145 1.89 14.54 -7.20
CA LEU A 145 1.54 13.29 -6.58
C LEU A 145 2.47 12.18 -7.10
N ARG A 146 3.04 11.43 -6.16
CA ARG A 146 3.71 10.16 -6.35
C ARG A 146 2.81 9.07 -5.79
N VAL A 147 2.43 8.10 -6.62
CA VAL A 147 1.62 6.96 -6.20
C VAL A 147 2.41 5.68 -6.44
N THR A 148 2.56 4.89 -5.39
CA THR A 148 3.17 3.57 -5.44
C THR A 148 2.12 2.53 -5.09
N PHE A 149 1.69 1.74 -6.08
CA PHE A 149 0.88 0.56 -5.86
C PHE A 149 1.80 -0.60 -5.46
N VAL A 150 1.62 -1.17 -4.27
CA VAL A 150 2.37 -2.33 -3.81
C VAL A 150 1.46 -3.53 -3.81
N LEU A 151 1.71 -4.46 -4.72
CA LEU A 151 0.98 -5.73 -4.81
C LEU A 151 1.58 -6.68 -3.78
N VAL A 152 0.76 -7.08 -2.81
CA VAL A 152 1.17 -7.97 -1.71
C VAL A 152 0.43 -9.30 -1.90
N PRO A 153 1.11 -10.33 -2.42
CA PRO A 153 0.52 -11.66 -2.57
C PRO A 153 0.20 -12.29 -1.20
N PHE A 154 -0.47 -13.45 -1.22
CA PHE A 154 -0.76 -14.23 -0.02
C PHE A 154 0.49 -14.39 0.84
N ASN A 155 0.38 -13.88 2.06
CA ASN A 155 1.29 -13.99 3.17
C ASN A 155 2.78 -14.20 2.82
N ASP A 156 3.55 -13.12 2.96
CA ASP A 156 5.01 -13.20 3.18
C ASP A 156 5.38 -14.09 4.42
N ALA A 157 4.39 -14.55 5.22
CA ALA A 157 4.58 -15.38 6.41
C ALA A 157 4.18 -16.86 6.26
N TRP A 158 3.62 -17.30 5.12
CA TRP A 158 3.41 -18.73 4.91
C TRP A 158 4.65 -19.23 4.21
N ASN A 159 5.49 -19.99 4.92
CA ASN A 159 6.67 -20.65 4.39
C ASN A 159 6.37 -21.20 2.99
N TRP A 160 6.97 -20.59 1.97
CA TRP A 160 6.92 -21.05 0.58
C TRP A 160 7.55 -22.46 0.42
N ASP A 161 8.12 -23.00 1.50
CA ASP A 161 8.71 -24.34 1.58
C ASP A 161 7.68 -25.47 1.43
N ASP A 162 6.38 -25.21 1.66
CA ASP A 162 5.36 -26.24 1.41
C ASP A 162 4.86 -26.16 -0.04
N HIS A 163 5.57 -26.85 -0.92
CA HIS A 163 5.45 -26.90 -2.40
C HIS A 163 4.10 -27.40 -2.96
N THR A 164 2.97 -26.94 -2.44
CA THR A 164 1.66 -27.23 -3.04
C THR A 164 1.47 -26.39 -4.31
N VAL A 165 1.80 -27.02 -5.44
CA VAL A 165 1.75 -26.50 -6.82
C VAL A 165 0.41 -25.80 -7.15
N ASP A 166 -0.69 -26.17 -6.47
CA ASP A 166 -2.03 -25.60 -6.70
C ASP A 166 -2.18 -24.14 -6.25
N LEU A 167 -1.40 -23.66 -5.26
CA LEU A 167 -1.44 -22.26 -4.84
C LEU A 167 -0.81 -21.32 -5.86
N THR A 168 0.03 -21.83 -6.76
CA THR A 168 0.75 -21.02 -7.76
C THR A 168 -0.15 -20.51 -8.87
N ILE A 169 -0.98 -21.37 -9.47
CA ILE A 169 -1.90 -20.97 -10.56
C ILE A 169 -2.99 -20.03 -10.02
N TYR A 170 -3.52 -20.34 -8.84
CA TYR A 170 -4.50 -19.47 -8.18
C TYR A 170 -3.90 -18.11 -7.81
N GLY A 171 -2.69 -18.11 -7.26
CA GLY A 171 -1.94 -16.88 -6.97
C GLY A 171 -1.68 -16.05 -8.23
N GLU A 172 -1.29 -16.70 -9.33
CA GLU A 172 -1.10 -16.05 -10.63
C GLU A 172 -2.42 -15.44 -11.12
N ALA A 173 -3.50 -16.21 -11.12
CA ALA A 173 -4.84 -15.75 -11.51
C ALA A 173 -5.30 -14.54 -10.68
N MET A 174 -5.09 -14.58 -9.36
CA MET A 174 -5.40 -13.46 -8.48
C MET A 174 -4.54 -12.24 -8.82
N TYR A 175 -3.25 -12.44 -9.03
CA TYR A 175 -2.31 -11.39 -9.43
C TYR A 175 -2.74 -10.70 -10.71
N PHE A 176 -3.16 -11.49 -11.73
CA PHE A 176 -3.73 -10.98 -12.97
C PHE A 176 -4.96 -10.10 -12.74
N ASN A 177 -5.90 -10.64 -11.97
CA ASN A 177 -7.18 -10.00 -11.71
C ASN A 177 -6.96 -8.64 -11.03
N VAL A 178 -6.00 -8.55 -10.09
CA VAL A 178 -5.60 -7.30 -9.44
C VAL A 178 -4.93 -6.34 -10.43
N LEU A 179 -3.95 -6.80 -11.21
CA LEU A 179 -3.28 -5.96 -12.22
C LEU A 179 -4.29 -5.33 -13.19
N GLU A 180 -5.25 -6.12 -13.65
CA GLU A 180 -6.28 -5.63 -14.54
C GLU A 180 -7.28 -4.69 -13.85
N ALA A 181 -7.62 -4.94 -12.58
CA ALA A 181 -8.47 -4.03 -11.79
C ALA A 181 -7.84 -2.64 -11.65
N ILE A 182 -6.51 -2.56 -11.50
CA ILE A 182 -5.81 -1.27 -11.37
C ILE A 182 -5.35 -0.70 -12.72
N ARG A 183 -5.44 -1.45 -13.83
CA ARG A 183 -4.87 -1.08 -15.13
C ARG A 183 -5.32 0.29 -15.62
N VAL A 184 -6.63 0.52 -15.64
CA VAL A 184 -7.21 1.79 -16.09
C VAL A 184 -6.79 2.93 -15.17
N VAL A 185 -6.76 2.68 -13.85
CA VAL A 185 -6.35 3.67 -12.85
C VAL A 185 -4.88 4.08 -13.06
N VAL A 186 -3.99 3.11 -13.20
CA VAL A 186 -2.55 3.34 -13.43
C VAL A 186 -2.34 4.17 -14.70
N TYR A 187 -2.93 3.75 -15.82
CA TYR A 187 -2.77 4.49 -17.09
C TYR A 187 -3.42 5.88 -17.08
N ASP A 188 -4.54 6.07 -16.37
CA ASP A 188 -5.14 7.40 -16.20
C ASP A 188 -4.27 8.32 -15.32
N LEU A 189 -3.45 7.76 -14.42
CA LEU A 189 -2.58 8.51 -13.53
C LEU A 189 -1.22 8.84 -14.14
N ILE A 190 -0.62 7.95 -14.94
CA ILE A 190 0.69 8.17 -15.60
C ILE A 190 0.83 9.56 -16.25
N PRO A 191 -0.11 10.06 -17.06
CA PRO A 191 0.06 11.35 -17.75
C PRO A 191 -0.11 12.58 -16.84
N VAL A 192 -0.73 12.41 -15.66
CA VAL A 192 -1.13 13.54 -14.79
C VAL A 192 -0.38 13.57 -13.46
N CYS A 193 0.22 12.45 -13.06
CA CYS A 193 0.96 12.33 -11.81
C CYS A 193 2.44 12.63 -11.99
N GLY A 194 3.09 13.11 -10.94
CA GLY A 194 4.54 13.29 -10.94
C GLY A 194 5.29 11.97 -11.04
N GLN A 195 4.74 10.91 -10.43
CA GLN A 195 5.26 9.56 -10.54
C GLN A 195 4.17 8.51 -10.25
N VAL A 196 4.15 7.44 -11.03
CA VAL A 196 3.35 6.24 -10.75
C VAL A 196 4.28 5.04 -10.75
N ARG A 197 4.20 4.20 -9.73
CA ARG A 197 4.96 2.96 -9.61
C ARG A 197 4.04 1.81 -9.26
N VAL A 198 4.32 0.64 -9.80
CA VAL A 198 3.72 -0.63 -9.42
C VAL A 198 4.85 -1.56 -8.99
N LEU A 199 4.88 -1.83 -7.68
CA LEU A 199 5.88 -2.67 -7.03
C LEU A 199 5.25 -4.01 -6.70
N GLU A 200 6.02 -5.06 -6.97
CA GLU A 200 5.74 -6.40 -6.51
C GLU A 200 6.46 -6.62 -5.17
N SER A 201 5.71 -7.02 -4.14
CA SER A 201 6.26 -7.40 -2.83
C SER A 201 6.40 -8.91 -2.79
N ILE A 202 7.60 -9.44 -3.07
CA ILE A 202 7.88 -10.87 -2.90
C ILE A 202 8.96 -11.00 -1.83
N VAL A 203 8.65 -11.64 -0.70
CA VAL A 203 9.61 -12.24 0.24
C VAL A 203 10.86 -11.34 0.44
N ARG A 204 10.62 -10.08 0.84
CA ARG A 204 11.64 -9.04 1.16
C ARG A 204 12.26 -8.27 -0.03
N ARG A 205 11.94 -8.58 -1.29
CA ARG A 205 12.39 -7.78 -2.46
C ARG A 205 11.25 -6.98 -3.05
N ARG A 206 11.46 -5.67 -3.21
CA ARG A 206 10.60 -4.79 -4.00
C ARG A 206 11.18 -4.66 -5.39
N ARG A 207 10.50 -5.21 -6.40
CA ARG A 207 10.86 -4.98 -7.81
C ARG A 207 9.86 -4.01 -8.41
N ASP A 208 10.39 -2.94 -9.00
CA ASP A 208 9.59 -2.05 -9.82
C ASP A 208 9.32 -2.72 -11.17
N ARG A 209 8.05 -3.01 -11.41
CA ARG A 209 7.58 -3.70 -12.60
C ARG A 209 6.67 -2.81 -13.44
N THR A 210 6.67 -1.50 -13.17
CA THR A 210 5.74 -0.56 -13.81
C THR A 210 5.82 -0.63 -15.32
N ASN A 211 7.02 -0.51 -15.90
CA ASN A 211 7.19 -0.53 -17.36
C ASN A 211 6.98 -1.92 -17.97
N GLU A 212 7.08 -2.96 -17.16
CA GLU A 212 6.92 -4.34 -17.60
C GLU A 212 5.44 -4.74 -17.65
N TYR A 213 4.64 -4.25 -16.71
CA TYR A 213 3.19 -4.46 -16.71
C TYR A 213 2.48 -3.40 -17.54
N PHE A 214 2.88 -2.15 -17.45
CA PHE A 214 2.20 -1.01 -18.05
C PHE A 214 3.08 -0.30 -19.09
N PRO A 215 3.39 -0.95 -20.24
CA PRO A 215 4.35 -0.44 -21.21
C PRO A 215 3.84 0.74 -22.03
N LEU A 216 2.53 1.01 -22.05
CA LEU A 216 1.98 2.06 -22.90
C LEU A 216 2.40 3.45 -22.39
N THR A 217 2.80 4.29 -23.34
CA THR A 217 2.98 5.72 -23.14
C THR A 217 1.65 6.44 -22.89
N ALA A 218 1.71 7.69 -22.44
CA ALA A 218 0.54 8.53 -22.24
C ALA A 218 -0.27 8.72 -23.55
N GLU A 219 0.44 8.87 -24.67
CA GLU A 219 -0.11 9.07 -26.01
C GLU A 219 -0.81 7.80 -26.50
N GLU A 220 -0.13 6.65 -26.42
CA GLU A 220 -0.71 5.35 -26.79
C GLU A 220 -1.93 5.02 -25.95
N TRP A 221 -1.88 5.28 -24.63
CA TRP A 221 -3.04 5.11 -23.77
C TRP A 221 -4.19 6.01 -24.23
N LYS A 222 -3.94 7.28 -24.54
CA LYS A 222 -4.99 8.21 -25.00
C LYS A 222 -5.67 7.72 -26.29
N GLU A 223 -4.92 7.14 -27.21
CA GLU A 223 -5.46 6.59 -28.47
C GLU A 223 -6.30 5.33 -28.24
N ILE A 224 -5.83 4.44 -27.36
CA ILE A 224 -6.43 3.13 -27.14
C ILE A 224 -7.56 3.19 -26.09
N ARG A 225 -7.54 4.15 -25.16
CA ARG A 225 -8.51 4.30 -24.06
C ARG A 225 -9.99 4.23 -24.49
N PRO A 226 -10.45 4.83 -25.60
CA PRO A 226 -11.84 4.69 -26.03
C PRO A 226 -12.26 3.27 -26.41
N SER A 227 -11.30 2.41 -26.77
CA SER A 227 -11.53 0.99 -27.05
C SER A 227 -11.54 0.11 -25.79
N PHE A 228 -11.04 0.65 -24.67
CA PHE A 228 -11.15 0.01 -23.36
C PHE A 228 -12.53 0.35 -22.77
N SER A 229 -13.23 -0.68 -22.28
CA SER A 229 -14.45 -0.46 -21.52
C SER A 229 -14.13 0.37 -20.28
N GLU A 230 -14.96 1.38 -19.97
CA GLU A 230 -14.80 2.17 -18.75
C GLU A 230 -14.86 1.32 -17.48
N ARG A 231 -15.49 0.14 -17.58
CA ARG A 231 -15.51 -0.89 -16.54
C ARG A 231 -14.50 -1.99 -16.85
N PRO A 232 -13.77 -2.48 -15.85
CA PRO A 232 -12.96 -3.68 -15.99
C PRO A 232 -13.80 -4.85 -16.53
N LYS A 233 -13.29 -5.58 -17.52
CA LYS A 233 -14.03 -6.69 -18.15
C LYS A 233 -14.32 -7.88 -17.21
N PHE A 234 -13.85 -7.86 -15.95
CA PHE A 234 -14.17 -8.87 -14.92
C PHE A 234 -15.64 -8.88 -14.49
N VAL A 235 -16.36 -7.77 -14.74
CA VAL A 235 -17.72 -7.54 -14.21
C VAL A 235 -18.81 -8.14 -15.12
N ASP A 236 -18.49 -8.49 -16.36
CA ASP A 236 -19.49 -9.08 -17.26
C ASP A 236 -19.60 -10.58 -17.02
N SER A 237 -20.75 -11.03 -16.51
CA SER A 237 -21.04 -12.43 -16.15
C SER A 237 -20.97 -13.41 -17.33
N SER A 238 -20.93 -12.88 -18.56
CA SER A 238 -20.80 -13.64 -19.81
C SER A 238 -19.37 -13.71 -20.33
N SER A 239 -18.44 -12.94 -19.78
CA SER A 239 -17.10 -12.81 -20.35
C SER A 239 -16.10 -13.72 -19.63
N THR A 240 -15.33 -14.46 -20.43
CA THR A 240 -14.19 -15.33 -20.09
C THR A 240 -13.02 -14.61 -19.39
N HIS A 241 -13.26 -13.44 -18.79
CA HIS A 241 -12.26 -12.40 -18.59
C HIS A 241 -11.87 -12.21 -17.12
N SER A 242 -12.62 -12.79 -16.19
CA SER A 242 -12.18 -13.02 -14.82
C SER A 242 -11.81 -14.47 -14.71
N ILE A 243 -10.54 -14.73 -14.37
CA ILE A 243 -10.12 -16.04 -13.88
C ILE A 243 -10.67 -16.10 -12.45
N ALA A 244 -11.99 -16.23 -12.34
CA ALA A 244 -12.62 -16.50 -11.06
C ALA A 244 -12.06 -17.82 -10.51
N ALA A 245 -12.14 -18.03 -9.20
CA ALA A 245 -11.86 -19.29 -8.51
C ALA A 245 -12.85 -20.39 -8.93
N ILE A 246 -12.94 -20.66 -10.23
CA ILE A 246 -13.80 -21.66 -10.83
C ILE A 246 -12.91 -22.84 -11.20
N ASP A 247 -13.28 -23.99 -10.64
CA ASP A 247 -13.26 -25.34 -11.25
C ASP A 247 -12.11 -25.60 -12.23
N PRO A 248 -11.19 -26.54 -11.93
CA PRO A 248 -9.79 -26.53 -12.35
C PRO A 248 -9.63 -26.05 -13.79
N LEU A 249 -9.51 -24.73 -13.94
CA LEU A 249 -9.22 -24.11 -15.21
C LEU A 249 -7.91 -24.73 -15.64
N GLU A 250 -7.92 -25.39 -16.79
CA GLU A 250 -6.71 -25.97 -17.35
C GLU A 250 -5.67 -24.86 -17.38
N GLU A 251 -4.55 -25.09 -16.70
CA GLU A 251 -3.45 -24.16 -16.53
C GLU A 251 -3.08 -23.43 -17.84
N GLU A 252 -3.21 -24.15 -18.96
CA GLU A 252 -2.99 -23.64 -20.30
C GLU A 252 -3.93 -22.51 -20.73
N THR A 253 -5.19 -22.53 -20.29
CA THR A 253 -6.16 -21.44 -20.55
C THR A 253 -5.75 -20.17 -19.82
N VAL A 254 -5.36 -20.29 -18.54
CA VAL A 254 -4.90 -19.15 -17.73
C VAL A 254 -3.65 -18.54 -18.37
N ARG A 255 -2.68 -19.39 -18.75
CA ARG A 255 -1.46 -18.98 -19.47
C ARG A 255 -1.72 -18.33 -20.82
N PHE A 256 -2.67 -18.84 -21.60
CA PHE A 256 -3.06 -18.23 -22.87
C PHE A 256 -3.62 -16.82 -22.68
N LEU A 257 -4.52 -16.64 -21.70
CA LEU A 257 -5.08 -15.32 -21.37
C LEU A 257 -4.00 -14.34 -20.90
N PHE A 258 -3.01 -14.81 -20.14
CA PHE A 258 -1.86 -14.00 -19.76
C PHE A 258 -1.06 -13.53 -20.97
N GLU A 259 -0.74 -14.46 -21.86
CA GLU A 259 0.10 -14.20 -23.04
C GLU A 259 -0.61 -13.24 -23.99
N GLU A 260 -1.90 -13.45 -24.23
CA GLU A 260 -2.72 -12.59 -25.07
C GLU A 260 -2.80 -11.15 -24.53
N ARG A 261 -2.95 -10.96 -23.22
CA ARG A 261 -3.22 -9.64 -22.64
C ARG A 261 -2.01 -8.84 -22.24
N TRP A 262 -0.97 -9.51 -21.76
CA TRP A 262 0.24 -8.88 -21.21
C TRP A 262 1.51 -9.30 -21.93
N GLY A 263 1.41 -10.13 -22.98
CA GLY A 263 2.58 -10.63 -23.71
C GLY A 263 3.45 -11.56 -22.88
N LYS A 264 2.90 -12.15 -21.81
CA LYS A 264 3.64 -13.00 -20.87
C LYS A 264 2.93 -14.31 -20.65
N ARG A 265 3.69 -15.41 -20.69
CA ARG A 265 3.14 -16.73 -20.42
C ARG A 265 3.15 -17.11 -18.94
N TYR A 266 4.00 -16.47 -18.14
CA TYR A 266 4.22 -16.73 -16.71
C TYR A 266 4.42 -15.42 -15.96
N PHE A 267 3.92 -15.32 -14.72
CA PHE A 267 4.10 -14.13 -13.87
C PHE A 267 4.85 -14.46 -12.57
N LEU A 268 4.44 -15.54 -11.88
CA LEU A 268 5.02 -15.94 -10.59
C LEU A 268 6.03 -17.07 -10.73
N ARG A 269 5.92 -17.89 -11.79
CA ARG A 269 7.05 -18.72 -12.24
C ARG A 269 8.10 -17.80 -12.85
N GLY A 270 8.92 -17.21 -12.00
CA GLY A 270 10.16 -16.62 -12.44
C GLY A 270 10.95 -17.68 -13.21
N ASP A 271 11.71 -17.23 -14.21
CA ASP A 271 13.07 -17.73 -14.38
C ASP A 271 13.82 -17.47 -13.05
N TYR A 272 13.44 -18.13 -11.95
CA TYR A 272 14.27 -18.25 -10.77
C TYR A 272 15.41 -19.14 -11.23
N PRO A 273 16.61 -18.58 -11.48
CA PRO A 273 17.70 -19.37 -11.98
C PRO A 273 18.20 -20.22 -10.82
N GLY A 274 17.68 -21.43 -10.72
CA GLY A 274 18.11 -22.43 -9.76
C GLY A 274 17.39 -22.38 -8.41
N PRO A 275 17.60 -23.42 -7.58
CA PRO A 275 17.20 -23.43 -6.19
C PRO A 275 17.65 -22.12 -5.54
N TRP A 276 16.84 -21.59 -4.63
CA TRP A 276 17.27 -20.51 -3.75
C TRP A 276 18.70 -20.83 -3.31
N PRO A 277 19.67 -19.90 -3.44
CA PRO A 277 20.93 -20.11 -2.73
C PRO A 277 20.51 -20.46 -1.30
N ASP A 278 20.94 -21.63 -0.82
CA ASP A 278 20.69 -22.04 0.54
C ASP A 278 21.20 -20.88 1.40
N ASP A 279 20.30 -20.02 1.88
CA ASP A 279 20.64 -18.95 2.84
C ASP A 279 21.07 -19.58 4.19
N ASN A 280 21.22 -20.91 4.24
CA ASN A 280 21.94 -21.66 5.28
C ASN A 280 23.47 -21.51 5.21
N ASP A 281 24.04 -20.85 4.18
CA ASP A 281 25.47 -20.50 4.19
C ASP A 281 25.76 -19.17 4.93
N ASP A 282 24.74 -18.50 5.48
CA ASP A 282 24.93 -17.68 6.66
C ASP A 282 24.98 -18.62 7.87
N GLU A 283 26.07 -19.40 7.99
CA GLU A 283 26.62 -19.72 9.30
C GLU A 283 26.82 -18.37 10.00
N TYR A 284 25.76 -17.89 10.68
CA TYR A 284 25.94 -17.12 11.88
C TYR A 284 26.82 -18.02 12.72
N GLU A 285 28.13 -17.80 12.68
CA GLU A 285 29.00 -18.11 13.80
C GLU A 285 28.27 -17.45 14.98
N GLU A 286 27.48 -18.24 15.69
CA GLU A 286 27.07 -17.93 17.04
C GLU A 286 28.41 -17.67 17.72
N GLU A 287 28.80 -16.40 17.81
CA GLU A 287 29.75 -15.97 18.81
C GLU A 287 29.08 -16.39 20.11
N GLU A 288 29.45 -17.58 20.58
CA GLU A 288 29.16 -18.07 21.92
C GLU A 288 29.65 -16.97 22.84
N ASP A 289 28.71 -16.09 23.23
CA ASP A 289 28.89 -15.09 24.26
C ASP A 289 29.03 -15.92 25.55
N GLU A 290 30.26 -16.38 25.80
CA GLU A 290 30.71 -16.93 27.08
C GLU A 290 30.61 -15.78 28.11
N SER A 291 29.39 -15.46 28.54
CA SER A 291 29.20 -14.70 29.76
C SER A 291 29.56 -15.63 30.90
N GLU A 292 30.84 -15.61 31.27
CA GLU A 292 31.34 -16.17 32.52
C GLU A 292 30.49 -15.58 33.66
N ASP A 293 29.72 -16.48 34.29
CA ASP A 293 29.22 -16.33 35.64
C ASP A 293 30.43 -16.06 36.56
N ASP A 294 30.55 -14.83 37.05
CA ASP A 294 31.25 -14.56 38.31
C ASP A 294 30.23 -13.94 39.28
N ASP A 295 29.65 -14.83 40.06
CA ASP A 295 29.07 -14.60 41.37
C ASP A 295 30.04 -13.76 42.22
N ASP A 296 29.60 -12.62 42.75
CA ASP A 296 30.14 -12.13 44.01
C ASP A 296 29.01 -11.47 44.83
N ASP A 297 28.55 -12.27 45.80
CA ASP A 297 27.76 -11.90 46.96
C ASP A 297 28.42 -10.74 47.72
N ASP A 298 27.72 -9.62 47.87
CA ASP A 298 28.01 -8.66 48.95
C ASP A 298 26.73 -8.34 49.73
N ASP A 299 26.58 -9.09 50.83
CA ASP A 299 25.68 -8.83 51.95
C ASP A 299 25.90 -7.42 52.52
N VAL A 300 24.94 -6.52 52.33
CA VAL A 300 24.88 -5.25 53.06
C VAL A 300 23.88 -5.37 54.21
N ASP A 301 24.45 -5.63 55.39
CA ASP A 301 23.81 -5.60 56.71
C ASP A 301 23.32 -4.17 57.03
N ILE A 302 22.00 -3.94 56.97
CA ILE A 302 21.39 -2.69 57.42
C ILE A 302 20.99 -2.87 58.89
N GLY A 303 21.90 -2.44 59.76
CA GLY A 303 21.65 -2.31 61.19
C GLY A 303 20.55 -1.28 61.49
N GLU A 304 19.56 -1.72 62.26
CA GLU A 304 18.56 -0.86 62.90
C GLU A 304 19.21 -0.03 64.03
N GLY A 305 18.92 1.27 64.02
CA GLY A 305 19.21 2.22 65.08
C GLY A 305 18.23 3.39 65.04
#